data_AF-A0A9P6ME13-F1
#
_entry.id   AF-A0A9P6ME13-F1
#
_cell.length_a   1.000
_cell.length_b   1.000
_cell.length_c   1.000
_cell.angle_alpha   90.00
_cell.angle_beta   90.00
_cell.angle_gamma   90.00
#
_symmetry.space_group_name_H-M   'P 1'
#
loop_
_entity.id
_entity.type
_entity.pdbx_description
1 polymer ?
#
loop_
_entity_poly.entity_id
_entity_poly.type
_entity_poly.pdbx_seq_one_letter_code
_entity_poly.pdbx_strand_id
1 'polypeptide(L)'
;IEGISGYPTVIMSRPDLHALLLSRVPTHKIHLGKRVLSISQDDLGGVIIRTSDGMSHEGDILVGCDGAHSSIRQSLYKLMASKGPLPPSDTDDMKASHMSIHGTTRPMDFNIIPHSEDEASRCTAVIGYKKPQTVSSSDYF
;
A
#
# COMPACT_ATOMS: atom_id res chain seq x y z
N ILE A 1 -1.87 -22.52 1.32
CA ILE A 1 -1.44 -21.17 0.86
C ILE A 1 -0.35 -21.31 -0.20
N GLU A 2 0.67 -22.17 -0.01
CA GLU A 2 1.69 -22.47 -1.03
C GLU A 2 1.14 -23.01 -2.36
N GLY A 3 0.04 -23.77 -2.32
CA GLY A 3 -0.61 -24.29 -3.55
C GLY A 3 -1.25 -23.24 -4.45
N ILE A 4 -1.30 -21.95 -4.05
CA ILE A 4 -1.89 -20.85 -4.84
C ILE A 4 -0.80 -19.96 -5.46
N SER A 5 0.27 -19.65 -4.70
CA SER A 5 1.33 -18.75 -5.17
C SER A 5 2.49 -19.46 -5.86
N GLY A 6 2.71 -20.77 -5.61
CA GLY A 6 3.90 -21.49 -6.08
C GLY A 6 5.21 -21.09 -5.38
N TYR A 7 5.14 -20.24 -4.36
CA TYR A 7 6.27 -19.77 -3.57
C TYR A 7 5.92 -19.78 -2.07
N PRO A 8 6.89 -20.02 -1.16
CA PRO A 8 6.66 -19.95 0.26
C PRO A 8 6.24 -18.54 0.69
N THR A 9 5.29 -18.44 1.61
CA THR A 9 4.89 -17.16 2.19
C THR A 9 6.02 -16.65 3.09
N VAL A 10 6.56 -15.48 2.78
CA VAL A 10 7.55 -14.78 3.62
C VAL A 10 6.87 -13.60 4.30
N ILE A 11 7.07 -13.49 5.63
CA ILE A 11 6.63 -12.34 6.41
C ILE A 11 7.84 -11.44 6.66
N MET A 12 7.70 -10.15 6.38
CA MET A 12 8.75 -9.15 6.52
C MET A 12 8.14 -7.83 7.01
N SER A 13 8.90 -7.04 7.77
CA SER A 13 8.46 -5.71 8.18
C SER A 13 8.35 -4.77 6.96
N ARG A 14 7.40 -3.84 6.98
CA ARG A 14 7.26 -2.84 5.91
C ARG A 14 8.54 -2.00 5.69
N PRO A 15 9.24 -1.53 6.75
CA PRO A 15 10.51 -0.83 6.58
C PRO A 15 11.58 -1.66 5.87
N ASP A 16 11.73 -2.94 6.22
CA ASP A 16 12.75 -3.80 5.61
C ASP A 16 12.44 -4.07 4.14
N LEU A 17 11.17 -4.35 3.81
CA LEU A 17 10.75 -4.54 2.43
C LEU A 17 10.98 -3.27 1.60
N HIS A 18 10.61 -2.12 2.16
CA HIS A 18 10.81 -0.84 1.49
C HIS A 18 12.31 -0.53 1.28
N ALA A 19 13.16 -0.78 2.28
CA ALA A 19 14.60 -0.60 2.17
C ALA A 19 15.21 -1.53 1.11
N LEU A 20 14.79 -2.79 1.08
CA LEU A 20 15.23 -3.76 0.07
C LEU A 20 14.87 -3.30 -1.34
N LEU A 21 13.62 -2.91 -1.58
CA LEU A 21 13.18 -2.39 -2.88
C LEU A 21 13.95 -1.12 -3.26
N LEU A 22 14.08 -0.18 -2.33
CA LEU A 22 14.80 1.08 -2.54
C LEU A 22 16.27 0.85 -2.91
N SER A 23 16.92 -0.16 -2.31
CA SER A 23 18.32 -0.50 -2.60
C SER A 23 18.58 -0.91 -4.06
N ARG A 24 17.53 -1.28 -4.80
CA ARG A 24 17.62 -1.72 -6.20
C ARG A 24 17.28 -0.63 -7.21
N VAL A 25 16.82 0.53 -6.76
CA VAL A 25 16.40 1.63 -7.63
C VAL A 25 17.49 2.72 -7.61
N PRO A 26 18.02 3.14 -8.78
CA PRO A 26 18.97 4.24 -8.84
C PRO A 26 18.40 5.53 -8.27
N THR A 27 19.15 6.19 -7.38
CA THR A 27 18.69 7.39 -6.65
C THR A 27 18.28 8.55 -7.55
N HIS A 28 18.95 8.74 -8.68
CA HIS A 28 18.62 9.81 -9.65
C HIS A 28 17.24 9.64 -10.31
N LYS A 29 16.63 8.45 -10.25
CA LYS A 29 15.27 8.20 -10.74
C LYS A 29 14.19 8.47 -9.68
N ILE A 30 14.59 8.80 -8.45
CA ILE A 30 13.69 9.00 -7.32
C ILE A 30 13.62 10.49 -7.01
N HIS A 31 12.45 11.08 -7.23
CA HIS A 31 12.20 12.48 -6.93
C HIS A 31 11.25 12.58 -5.73
N LEU A 32 11.81 12.83 -4.55
CA LEU A 32 11.04 13.04 -3.33
C LEU A 32 10.45 14.45 -3.28
N GLY A 33 9.41 14.65 -2.45
CA GLY A 33 8.71 15.94 -2.34
C GLY A 33 7.85 16.31 -3.55
N LYS A 34 7.71 15.39 -4.52
CA LYS A 34 6.96 15.58 -5.77
C LYS A 34 5.54 15.02 -5.67
N ARG A 35 4.66 15.69 -4.94
CA ARG A 35 3.24 15.30 -4.94
C ARG A 35 2.58 15.75 -6.24
N VAL A 36 2.03 14.83 -7.02
CA VAL A 36 1.27 15.16 -8.24
C VAL A 36 -0.03 15.88 -7.86
N LEU A 37 -0.32 16.98 -8.54
CA LEU A 37 -1.50 17.82 -8.33
C LEU A 37 -2.48 17.75 -9.50
N SER A 38 -1.98 17.65 -10.74
CA SER A 38 -2.80 17.55 -11.93
C SER A 38 -2.08 16.78 -13.03
N ILE A 39 -2.88 16.26 -13.96
CA ILE A 39 -2.46 15.50 -15.13
C ILE A 39 -3.11 16.12 -16.37
N SER A 40 -2.36 16.25 -17.44
CA SER A 40 -2.86 16.62 -18.78
C SER A 40 -2.18 15.76 -19.83
N GLN A 41 -2.74 15.72 -21.03
CA GLN A 41 -2.09 15.14 -22.20
C GLN A 41 -1.70 16.25 -23.18
N ASP A 42 -0.56 16.10 -23.84
CA ASP A 42 -0.20 16.98 -24.97
C ASP A 42 -0.87 16.52 -26.27
N ASP A 43 -0.70 17.31 -27.33
CA ASP A 43 -1.29 17.05 -28.65
C ASP A 43 -0.67 15.82 -29.34
N LEU A 44 0.50 15.36 -28.90
CA LEU A 44 1.20 14.19 -29.43
C LEU A 44 0.86 12.90 -28.66
N GLY A 45 0.08 12.99 -27.58
CA GLY A 45 -0.38 11.88 -26.75
C GLY A 45 0.47 11.61 -25.50
N GLY A 46 1.52 12.41 -25.25
CA GLY A 46 2.33 12.36 -24.03
C GLY A 46 1.56 12.83 -22.80
N VAL A 47 2.03 12.44 -21.62
CA VAL A 47 1.44 12.82 -20.32
C VAL A 47 2.30 13.88 -19.65
N ILE A 48 1.66 14.95 -19.22
CA ILE A 48 2.28 16.02 -18.44
C ILE A 48 1.67 16.01 -17.04
N ILE A 49 2.53 15.95 -16.02
CA ILE A 49 2.13 16.08 -14.62
C ILE A 49 2.62 17.40 -14.05
N ARG A 50 1.82 18.02 -13.18
CA ARG A 50 2.25 19.15 -12.34
C ARG A 50 2.39 18.69 -10.90
N THR A 51 3.50 19.06 -10.27
CA THR A 51 3.82 18.68 -8.91
C THR A 51 3.67 19.84 -7.93
N SER A 52 3.61 19.53 -6.64
CA SER A 52 3.35 20.49 -5.55
C SER A 52 4.40 21.57 -5.38
N ASP A 53 5.59 21.37 -5.91
CA ASP A 53 6.68 22.34 -5.96
C ASP A 53 6.60 23.27 -7.19
N GLY A 54 5.51 23.20 -7.96
CA GLY A 54 5.27 24.06 -9.13
C GLY A 54 5.94 23.57 -10.41
N MET A 55 6.70 22.48 -10.35
CA MET A 55 7.37 21.91 -11.51
C MET A 55 6.41 21.08 -12.37
N SER A 56 6.74 20.96 -13.66
CA SER A 56 6.08 20.04 -14.58
C SER A 56 7.05 18.95 -15.00
N HIS A 57 6.52 17.75 -15.23
CA HIS A 57 7.28 16.61 -15.75
C HIS A 57 6.49 15.97 -16.90
N GLU A 58 7.21 15.56 -17.95
CA GLU A 58 6.65 14.96 -19.16
C GLU A 58 7.08 13.50 -19.28
N GLY A 59 6.23 12.66 -19.85
CA GLY A 59 6.56 11.27 -20.16
C GLY A 59 5.47 10.56 -20.95
N ASP A 60 5.80 9.43 -21.55
CA ASP A 60 4.87 8.70 -22.41
C ASP A 60 3.76 7.98 -21.63
N ILE A 61 4.07 7.52 -20.41
CA ILE A 61 3.17 6.71 -19.58
C ILE A 61 3.21 7.21 -18.14
N LEU A 62 2.03 7.37 -17.53
CA LEU A 62 1.87 7.61 -16.11
C LEU A 62 1.27 6.38 -15.42
N VAL A 63 1.97 5.84 -14.43
CA VAL A 63 1.48 4.73 -13.61
C VAL A 63 1.07 5.27 -12.24
N GLY A 64 -0.21 5.10 -11.87
CA GLY A 64 -0.74 5.52 -10.58
C GLY A 64 -0.41 4.54 -9.46
N CYS A 65 0.54 4.89 -8.59
CA CYS A 65 0.95 4.08 -7.43
C CYS A 65 0.83 4.86 -6.10
N ASP A 66 -0.07 5.83 -6.01
CA ASP A 66 -0.26 6.75 -4.87
C ASP A 66 -1.30 6.27 -3.83
N GLY A 67 -1.63 4.98 -3.84
CA GLY A 67 -2.40 4.31 -2.79
C GLY A 67 -3.92 4.47 -2.89
N ALA A 68 -4.62 4.14 -1.79
CA ALA A 68 -6.09 4.06 -1.78
C ALA A 68 -6.78 5.40 -2.09
N HIS A 69 -6.18 6.52 -1.67
CA HIS A 69 -6.67 7.89 -1.88
C HIS A 69 -6.08 8.53 -3.15
N SER A 70 -5.80 7.72 -4.18
CA SER A 70 -5.10 8.13 -5.39
C SER A 70 -5.69 9.40 -6.03
N SER A 71 -4.86 10.44 -6.06
CA SER A 71 -5.09 11.68 -6.80
C SER A 71 -4.97 11.48 -8.31
N ILE A 72 -4.10 10.53 -8.71
CA ILE A 72 -3.90 10.14 -10.10
C ILE A 72 -5.16 9.52 -10.68
N ARG A 73 -5.75 8.54 -9.97
CA ARG A 73 -7.01 7.89 -10.38
C ARG A 73 -8.16 8.89 -10.53
N GLN A 74 -8.31 9.80 -9.56
CA GLN A 74 -9.35 10.82 -9.61
C GLN A 74 -9.17 11.78 -10.80
N SER A 75 -7.94 12.19 -11.08
CA SER A 75 -7.61 13.04 -12.23
C SER A 75 -7.87 12.33 -13.55
N LEU A 76 -7.51 11.04 -13.66
CA LEU A 76 -7.79 10.22 -14.83
C LEU A 76 -9.30 10.13 -15.13
N TYR A 77 -10.14 9.87 -14.11
CA TYR A 77 -11.58 9.80 -14.32
C TYR A 77 -12.19 11.12 -14.78
N LYS A 78 -11.71 12.26 -14.27
CA LYS A 78 -12.13 13.58 -14.75
C LYS A 78 -11.77 13.80 -16.22
N LEU A 79 -10.55 13.42 -16.62
CA LEU A 79 -10.12 13.49 -18.02
C LEU A 79 -10.97 12.59 -18.92
N MET A 80 -11.23 11.35 -18.50
CA MET A 80 -11.98 10.39 -19.30
C MET A 80 -13.47 10.75 -19.42
N ALA A 81 -14.07 11.31 -18.38
CA ALA A 81 -15.46 11.79 -18.44
C ALA A 81 -15.69 12.83 -19.56
N SER A 82 -14.65 13.58 -19.94
CA SER A 82 -14.71 14.53 -21.08
C SER A 82 -14.62 13.84 -22.46
N LYS A 83 -14.07 12.62 -22.52
CA LYS A 83 -13.83 11.86 -23.75
C LYS A 83 -14.89 10.79 -24.04
N GLY A 84 -15.70 10.42 -23.03
CA GLY A 84 -16.79 9.44 -23.17
C GLY A 84 -17.12 8.76 -21.85
N PRO A 85 -18.23 8.00 -21.78
CA PRO A 85 -18.60 7.30 -20.56
C PRO A 85 -17.61 6.17 -20.25
N LEU A 86 -17.12 6.15 -19.02
CA LEU A 86 -16.40 5.00 -18.48
C LEU A 86 -17.38 3.84 -18.23
N PRO A 87 -16.90 2.58 -18.25
CA PRO A 87 -17.68 1.45 -17.76
C PRO A 87 -18.22 1.75 -16.35
N PRO A 88 -19.49 1.44 -16.04
CA PRO A 88 -20.04 1.69 -14.70
C PRO A 88 -19.23 1.04 -13.58
N SER A 89 -18.61 -0.11 -13.84
CA SER A 89 -17.74 -0.82 -12.90
C SER A 89 -16.52 -0.02 -12.45
N ASP A 90 -16.03 0.93 -13.25
CA ASP A 90 -14.87 1.76 -12.90
C ASP A 90 -15.22 2.80 -11.82
N THR A 91 -16.52 3.09 -11.65
CA THR A 91 -17.01 4.00 -10.62
C THR A 91 -17.30 3.30 -9.30
N ASP A 92 -17.25 1.97 -9.26
CA ASP A 92 -17.46 1.21 -8.03
C ASP A 92 -16.33 1.44 -7.03
N ASP A 93 -16.70 1.51 -5.75
CA ASP A 93 -15.71 1.55 -4.67
C ASP A 93 -14.86 0.28 -4.65
N MET A 94 -13.58 0.45 -4.35
CA MET A 94 -12.66 -0.67 -4.16
C MET A 94 -13.09 -1.50 -2.95
N LYS A 95 -13.58 -2.72 -3.20
CA LYS A 95 -14.02 -3.64 -2.15
C LYS A 95 -12.81 -4.31 -1.49
N ALA A 96 -12.35 -3.77 -0.36
CA ALA A 96 -11.40 -4.47 0.50
C ALA A 96 -12.13 -5.52 1.35
N SER A 97 -11.92 -6.80 1.05
CA SER A 97 -12.61 -7.91 1.75
C SER A 97 -11.93 -8.33 3.06
N HIS A 98 -10.70 -7.88 3.30
CA HIS A 98 -9.90 -8.29 4.45
C HIS A 98 -9.20 -7.07 5.06
N MET A 99 -9.23 -7.00 6.38
CA MET A 99 -8.40 -6.12 7.19
C MET A 99 -7.36 -6.99 7.88
N SER A 100 -6.09 -6.59 7.81
CA SER A 100 -5.02 -7.30 8.50
C SER A 100 -4.31 -6.33 9.44
N ILE A 101 -4.23 -6.72 10.71
CA ILE A 101 -3.49 -6.00 11.75
C ILE A 101 -2.11 -6.65 11.83
N HIS A 102 -1.07 -5.87 11.56
CA HIS A 102 0.32 -6.31 11.71
C HIS A 102 0.94 -5.53 12.87
N GLY A 103 1.28 -6.22 13.95
CA GLY A 103 2.07 -5.68 15.04
C GLY A 103 3.54 -6.00 14.81
N THR A 104 4.39 -4.98 14.70
CA THR A 104 5.85 -5.15 14.72
C THR A 104 6.40 -4.34 15.89
N THR A 105 7.05 -4.99 16.85
CA THR A 105 7.76 -4.32 17.93
C THR A 105 9.26 -4.34 17.69
N ARG A 106 9.99 -3.39 18.27
CA ARG A 106 11.45 -3.49 18.39
C ARG A 106 11.78 -4.56 19.44
N PRO A 107 12.98 -5.16 19.45
CA PRO A 107 13.41 -5.98 20.57
C PRO A 107 13.20 -5.20 21.86
N MET A 108 12.28 -5.69 22.70
CA MET A 108 12.01 -5.09 24.00
C MET A 108 12.96 -5.71 25.01
N ASP A 109 13.30 -4.94 26.04
CA ASP A 109 14.03 -5.48 27.18
C ASP A 109 13.15 -6.55 27.85
N PHE A 110 13.63 -7.79 27.90
CA PHE A 110 12.85 -8.89 28.47
C PHE A 110 12.63 -8.70 29.98
N ASN A 111 13.47 -7.93 30.66
CA ASN A 111 13.34 -7.69 32.10
C ASN A 111 12.12 -6.83 32.48
N ILE A 112 11.55 -6.09 31.52
CA ILE A 112 10.37 -5.24 31.76
C ILE A 112 9.06 -5.89 31.31
N ILE A 113 9.13 -7.07 30.68
CA ILE A 113 7.97 -7.81 30.19
C ILE A 113 7.62 -8.89 31.23
N PRO A 114 6.43 -8.83 31.85
CA PRO A 114 5.93 -9.92 32.67
C PRO A 114 5.92 -11.24 31.87
N HIS A 115 6.33 -12.34 32.49
CA HIS A 115 6.32 -13.68 31.86
C HIS A 115 7.29 -13.85 30.67
N SER A 116 8.30 -12.98 30.53
CA SER A 116 9.31 -13.07 29.46
C SER A 116 10.25 -14.27 29.57
N GLU A 117 10.42 -14.82 30.78
CA GLU A 117 11.23 -16.00 31.06
C GLU A 117 10.45 -17.32 30.89
N ASP A 118 9.15 -17.25 30.61
CA ASP A 118 8.32 -18.44 30.41
C ASP A 118 8.81 -19.20 29.16
N GLU A 119 8.87 -20.54 29.26
CA GLU A 119 9.34 -21.42 28.17
C GLU A 119 8.48 -21.29 26.88
N ALA A 120 7.25 -20.79 26.99
CA ALA A 120 6.35 -20.57 25.87
C ALA A 120 5.54 -19.27 26.03
N SER A 121 5.45 -18.50 24.94
CA SER A 121 4.57 -17.33 24.87
C SER A 121 3.10 -17.73 24.82
N ARG A 122 2.25 -17.02 25.58
CA ARG A 122 0.79 -17.24 25.58
C ARG A 122 0.10 -16.31 24.57
N CYS A 123 -0.10 -16.79 23.35
CA CYS A 123 -0.96 -16.11 22.39
C CYS A 123 -2.42 -16.56 22.58
N THR A 124 -3.34 -15.63 22.82
CA THR A 124 -4.79 -15.94 22.85
C THR A 124 -5.42 -15.50 21.54
N ALA A 125 -5.95 -16.45 20.76
CA ALA A 125 -6.71 -16.15 19.54
C ALA A 125 -8.21 -16.36 19.78
N VAL A 126 -9.01 -15.32 19.58
CA VAL A 126 -10.47 -15.41 19.54
C VAL A 126 -10.92 -15.44 18.08
N ILE A 127 -11.51 -16.55 17.67
CA ILE A 127 -12.05 -16.75 16.32
C ILE A 127 -13.58 -16.75 16.42
N GLY A 128 -14.22 -15.74 15.84
CA GLY A 128 -15.68 -15.67 15.78
C GLY A 128 -16.26 -16.69 14.80
N TYR A 129 -17.08 -17.64 15.26
CA TYR A 129 -17.80 -18.55 14.37
C TYR A 129 -19.04 -17.86 13.77
N LYS A 130 -19.19 -17.93 12.44
CA LYS A 130 -20.30 -17.31 11.66
C LYS A 130 -20.42 -15.78 11.78
N LYS A 131 -19.35 -15.08 12.16
CA LYS A 131 -19.28 -13.61 12.07
C LYS A 131 -18.15 -13.23 11.10
N PRO A 132 -18.39 -12.36 10.10
CA PRO A 132 -17.31 -11.92 9.21
C PRO A 132 -16.25 -11.15 10.02
N GLN A 133 -14.98 -11.40 9.73
CA GLN A 133 -13.84 -10.55 10.09
C GLN A 133 -13.54 -10.38 11.59
N THR A 134 -13.67 -11.43 12.43
CA THR A 134 -13.18 -11.36 13.82
C THR A 134 -12.18 -12.47 14.11
N VAL A 135 -10.91 -12.18 13.84
CA VAL A 135 -9.77 -12.84 14.48
C VAL A 135 -9.07 -11.77 15.30
N SER A 136 -9.11 -11.90 16.61
CA SER A 136 -8.36 -11.06 17.53
C SER A 136 -7.31 -11.94 18.19
N SER A 137 -6.04 -11.65 17.93
CA SER A 137 -4.92 -12.20 18.69
C SER A 137 -4.39 -11.12 19.61
N SER A 138 -4.49 -11.34 20.91
CA SER A 138 -3.86 -10.47 21.91
C SER A 138 -2.76 -11.27 22.60
N ASP A 139 -1.56 -10.72 22.55
CA ASP A 139 -0.50 -11.08 23.49
C ASP A 139 -0.76 -10.26 24.75
N TYR A 140 -1.01 -10.94 25.88
CA TYR A 140 -0.99 -10.28 27.16
C TYR A 140 0.48 -10.15 27.57
N PHE A 141 1.00 -8.92 27.50
CA PHE A 141 2.20 -8.52 28.23
C PHE A 141 1.85 -8.38 29.70
#